data_AF-A0A936WUW2-F1
#
_entry.id   AF-A0A936WUW2-F1
#
_cell.length_a   1.000
_cell.length_b   1.000
_cell.length_c   1.000
_cell.angle_alpha   90.00
_cell.angle_beta   90.00
_cell.angle_gamma   90.00
#
_symmetry.space_group_name_H-M   'P 1'
#
loop_
_entity.id
_entity.type
_entity.pdbx_description
1 polymer ?
#
loop_
_entity_poly.entity_id
_entity_poly.type
_entity_poly.pdbx_seq_one_letter_code
_entity_poly.pdbx_strand_id
1 'polypeptide(L)'
;MKKLIVSMLFLSITGNLFAQVFGKQVPNPFTMVEDYTYNRTFYVALDKNEWVKIDLSDITDIDRLTNADSILKLFLRDIQLLNDSLENPVTGKKIDYYIDSTGRNQIRIHQQNPLGNSFIVAKEDIALLKSQQDTVIIAGIIQNPPKAVEKMNSSNTDLSFHFYLNDYNNLEKYTNGDLNPN
;
A
#
# COMPACT_ATOMS: atom_id res chain seq x y z
N MET A 1 -6.04 -26.86 -49.16
CA MET A 1 -6.02 -26.89 -47.66
C MET A 1 -5.49 -25.60 -47.02
N LYS A 2 -5.45 -24.44 -47.71
CA LYS A 2 -5.01 -23.14 -47.14
C LYS A 2 -6.15 -22.22 -46.66
N LYS A 3 -7.41 -22.58 -46.92
CA LYS A 3 -8.60 -21.76 -46.59
C LYS A 3 -9.19 -22.03 -45.20
N LEU A 4 -8.71 -23.04 -44.49
CA LEU A 4 -9.27 -23.47 -43.20
C LEU A 4 -8.58 -22.79 -41.99
N ILE A 5 -7.35 -22.29 -42.16
CA ILE A 5 -6.58 -21.67 -41.08
C ILE A 5 -7.10 -20.26 -40.73
N VAL A 6 -7.63 -19.52 -41.71
CA VAL A 6 -8.13 -18.15 -41.49
C VAL A 6 -9.39 -18.12 -40.62
N SER A 7 -10.20 -19.19 -40.62
CA SER A 7 -11.47 -19.21 -39.87
C SER A 7 -11.28 -19.42 -38.37
N MET A 8 -10.14 -19.99 -37.93
CA MET A 8 -9.85 -20.17 -36.50
C MET A 8 -9.33 -18.89 -35.83
N LEU A 9 -8.86 -17.90 -36.59
CA LEU A 9 -8.34 -16.64 -36.05
C LEU A 9 -9.45 -15.66 -35.61
N PHE A 10 -10.67 -15.81 -36.14
CA PHE A 10 -11.79 -14.91 -35.82
C PHE A 10 -12.58 -15.33 -34.57
N LEU A 11 -12.35 -16.53 -34.03
CA LEU A 11 -13.05 -17.03 -32.85
C LEU A 11 -12.29 -16.80 -31.53
N SER A 12 -11.09 -16.20 -31.56
CA SER A 12 -10.24 -16.05 -30.38
C SER A 12 -10.35 -14.70 -29.65
N ILE A 13 -11.24 -13.79 -30.06
CA ILE A 13 -11.26 -12.40 -29.54
C ILE A 13 -12.33 -12.16 -28.47
N THR A 14 -13.22 -13.11 -28.16
CA THR A 14 -14.29 -12.91 -27.16
C THR A 14 -13.87 -13.23 -25.72
N GLY A 15 -12.64 -12.91 -25.34
CA GLY A 15 -12.25 -12.87 -23.94
C GLY A 15 -12.53 -11.48 -23.39
N ASN A 16 -13.31 -11.37 -22.30
CA ASN A 16 -13.39 -10.12 -21.55
C ASN A 16 -12.01 -9.85 -20.95
N LEU A 17 -11.24 -8.96 -21.58
CA LEU A 17 -10.04 -8.40 -20.96
C LEU A 17 -10.51 -7.51 -19.81
N PHE A 18 -10.05 -7.76 -18.59
CA PHE A 18 -10.38 -7.02 -17.35
C PHE A 18 -9.91 -5.54 -17.36
N ALA A 19 -9.50 -5.01 -18.50
CA ALA A 19 -9.06 -3.63 -18.69
C ALA A 19 -9.82 -2.98 -19.86
N GLN A 20 -11.12 -2.75 -19.69
CA GLN A 20 -11.88 -1.86 -20.56
C GLN A 20 -12.76 -0.96 -19.70
N VAL A 21 -12.23 0.21 -19.32
CA VAL A 21 -13.04 1.27 -18.71
C VAL A 21 -13.48 2.19 -19.85
N PHE A 22 -14.71 2.00 -20.31
CA PHE A 22 -15.37 2.92 -21.23
C PHE A 22 -16.06 4.04 -20.44
N GLY A 23 -15.57 5.27 -20.60
CA GLY A 23 -16.27 6.49 -20.17
C GLY A 23 -16.09 6.87 -18.69
N LYS A 24 -15.88 8.19 -18.49
CA LYS A 24 -15.39 8.91 -17.31
C LYS A 24 -13.88 8.81 -17.12
N GLN A 25 -13.29 9.98 -16.78
CA GLN A 25 -11.85 10.24 -16.61
C GLN A 25 -11.15 8.99 -16.11
N VAL A 26 -10.17 8.49 -16.87
CA VAL A 26 -9.28 7.43 -16.40
C VAL A 26 -8.63 8.00 -15.14
N PRO A 27 -8.96 7.50 -13.93
CA PRO A 27 -8.25 7.90 -12.73
C PRO A 27 -6.80 7.59 -13.00
N ASN A 28 -5.88 8.50 -12.68
CA ASN A 28 -4.47 8.28 -12.94
C ASN A 28 -4.10 6.89 -12.35
N PRO A 29 -3.66 5.93 -13.17
CA PRO A 29 -3.48 4.54 -12.73
C PRO A 29 -2.39 4.43 -11.65
N PHE A 30 -1.61 5.50 -11.46
CA PHE A 30 -0.55 5.63 -10.47
C PHE A 30 -0.96 6.39 -9.21
N THR A 31 -2.14 7.00 -9.16
CA THR A 31 -2.67 7.60 -7.92
C THR A 31 -3.67 6.63 -7.28
N MET A 32 -3.55 6.51 -5.96
CA MET A 32 -4.57 5.90 -5.12
C MET A 32 -5.60 7.00 -4.91
N VAL A 33 -6.86 6.74 -5.26
CA VAL A 33 -8.06 7.63 -5.24
C VAL A 33 -7.83 9.00 -4.57
N GLU A 34 -7.94 10.06 -5.37
CA GLU A 34 -7.39 11.41 -5.14
C GLU A 34 -8.10 12.33 -4.13
N ASP A 35 -9.07 11.86 -3.33
CA ASP A 35 -9.90 12.76 -2.51
C ASP A 35 -9.70 12.62 -0.99
N TYR A 36 -8.53 12.14 -0.55
CA TYR A 36 -8.18 12.16 0.88
C TYR A 36 -7.81 13.56 1.34
N THR A 37 -8.55 14.09 2.30
CA THR A 37 -8.19 15.34 2.98
C THR A 37 -7.74 15.02 4.40
N TYR A 38 -6.44 15.13 4.63
CA TYR A 38 -5.85 15.00 5.95
C TYR A 38 -5.61 16.39 6.55
N ASN A 39 -6.12 16.61 7.75
CA ASN A 39 -5.89 17.86 8.48
C ASN A 39 -4.71 17.74 9.45
N ARG A 40 -4.30 16.51 9.77
CA ARG A 40 -3.27 16.22 10.76
C ARG A 40 -2.35 15.12 10.28
N THR A 41 -1.07 15.30 10.56
CA THR A 41 -0.01 14.35 10.25
C THR A 41 0.87 14.18 11.48
N PHE A 42 1.15 12.94 11.85
CA PHE A 42 2.05 12.57 12.92
C PHE A 42 3.18 11.72 12.35
N TYR A 43 4.37 11.84 12.93
CA TYR A 43 5.53 11.01 12.60
C TYR A 43 5.98 10.29 13.86
N VAL A 44 6.06 8.98 13.79
CA VAL A 44 6.55 8.13 14.88
C VAL A 44 7.79 7.41 14.37
N ALA A 45 8.91 7.60 15.07
CA ALA A 45 10.12 6.86 14.80
C ALA A 45 9.95 5.42 15.30
N LEU A 46 10.36 4.47 14.46
CA LEU A 46 10.44 3.05 14.79
C LEU A 46 11.92 2.67 14.98
N ASP A 47 12.18 1.38 15.18
CA ASP A 47 13.55 0.88 15.32
C ASP A 47 14.33 0.93 14.00
N LYS A 48 15.67 1.03 14.10
CA LYS A 48 16.59 0.91 12.95
C LYS A 48 16.35 1.90 11.80
N ASN A 49 16.04 3.15 12.14
CA ASN A 49 15.74 4.23 11.18
C ASN A 49 14.50 3.95 10.29
N GLU A 50 13.59 3.10 10.78
CA GLU A 50 12.25 2.97 10.22
C GLU A 50 11.35 4.04 10.85
N TRP A 51 10.27 4.40 10.16
CA TRP A 51 9.33 5.39 10.68
C TRP A 51 7.95 5.15 10.09
N VAL A 52 6.93 5.60 10.82
CA VAL A 52 5.56 5.63 10.35
C VAL A 52 5.04 7.06 10.35
N LYS A 53 4.38 7.43 9.26
CA LYS A 53 3.58 8.64 9.16
C LYS A 53 2.11 8.26 9.27
N ILE A 54 1.41 8.94 10.15
CA ILE A 54 -0.01 8.73 10.41
C ILE A 54 -0.74 9.99 9.96
N ASP A 55 -1.61 9.86 8.97
CA ASP A 55 -2.44 10.96 8.50
C ASP A 55 -3.90 10.75 8.92
N LEU A 56 -4.50 11.79 9.48
CA LEU A 56 -5.85 11.81 10.03
C LEU A 56 -6.66 12.99 9.49
N SER A 57 -7.93 12.74 9.18
CA SER A 57 -8.88 13.81 8.85
C SER A 57 -9.44 14.53 10.09
N ASP A 58 -9.76 13.81 11.18
CA ASP A 58 -10.14 14.38 12.49
C ASP A 58 -9.21 13.87 13.59
N ILE A 59 -9.06 14.65 14.66
CA ILE A 59 -8.41 14.20 15.89
C ILE A 59 -9.27 13.20 16.67
N THR A 60 -10.61 13.23 16.51
CA THR A 60 -11.50 12.28 17.20
C THR A 60 -11.27 10.82 16.81
N ASP A 61 -10.58 10.59 15.71
CA ASP A 61 -10.30 9.25 15.21
C ASP A 61 -8.96 8.69 15.70
N ILE A 62 -8.26 9.45 16.55
CA ILE A 62 -7.03 9.00 17.21
C ILE A 62 -7.27 7.74 18.05
N ASP A 63 -8.43 7.61 18.70
CA ASP A 63 -8.80 6.42 19.48
C ASP A 63 -8.92 5.16 18.62
N ARG A 64 -9.09 5.32 17.30
CA ARG A 64 -9.11 4.20 16.35
C ARG A 64 -7.70 3.78 15.92
N LEU A 65 -6.65 4.56 16.21
CA LEU A 65 -5.26 4.11 16.12
C LEU A 65 -4.99 2.93 17.04
N THR A 66 -5.73 2.80 18.15
CA THR A 66 -5.66 1.62 19.03
C THR A 66 -6.05 0.32 18.31
N ASN A 67 -6.75 0.40 17.17
CA ASN A 67 -7.08 -0.74 16.32
C ASN A 67 -6.09 -0.94 15.15
N ALA A 68 -5.00 -0.17 15.08
CA ALA A 68 -3.98 -0.30 14.03
C ALA A 68 -3.41 -1.73 13.94
N ASP A 69 -3.24 -2.40 15.08
CA ASP A 69 -2.81 -3.81 15.14
C ASP A 69 -3.73 -4.74 14.34
N SER A 70 -5.05 -4.51 14.40
CA SER A 70 -6.02 -5.34 13.66
C SER A 70 -5.91 -5.09 12.16
N ILE A 71 -5.70 -3.84 11.76
CA ILE A 71 -5.54 -3.46 10.36
C ILE A 71 -4.23 -4.03 9.81
N LEU A 72 -3.13 -3.95 10.56
CA LEU A 72 -1.85 -4.53 10.20
C LEU A 72 -1.92 -6.05 10.06
N LYS A 73 -2.61 -6.74 10.98
CA LYS A 73 -2.84 -8.20 10.89
C LYS A 73 -3.63 -8.58 9.64
N LEU A 74 -4.64 -7.79 9.28
CA LEU A 74 -5.39 -8.00 8.03
C LEU A 74 -4.50 -7.79 6.80
N PHE A 75 -3.69 -6.73 6.78
CA PHE A 75 -2.72 -6.48 5.73
C PHE A 75 -1.74 -7.65 5.58
N LEU A 76 -1.11 -8.10 6.67
CA LEU A 76 -0.12 -9.18 6.65
C LEU A 76 -0.71 -10.51 6.17
N ARG A 77 -1.95 -10.82 6.57
CA ARG A 77 -2.66 -11.99 6.06
C ARG A 77 -2.87 -11.92 4.55
N ASP A 78 -3.31 -10.76 4.06
CA ASP A 78 -3.67 -10.62 2.65
C ASP A 78 -2.43 -10.52 1.75
N ILE A 79 -1.34 -9.86 2.22
CA ILE A 79 -0.08 -9.74 1.45
C ILE A 79 0.67 -11.08 1.35
N GLN A 80 0.49 -11.98 2.32
CA GLN A 80 1.08 -13.32 2.29
C GLN A 80 0.65 -14.13 1.06
N LEU A 81 -0.57 -13.90 0.55
CA LEU A 81 -1.08 -14.53 -0.68
C LEU A 81 -0.35 -14.06 -1.94
N LEU A 82 0.41 -12.96 -1.84
CA LEU A 82 1.13 -12.32 -2.94
C LEU A 82 2.66 -12.39 -2.74
N ASN A 83 3.15 -13.25 -1.83
CA ASN A 83 4.56 -13.29 -1.46
C ASN A 83 5.50 -13.53 -2.66
N ASP A 84 5.07 -14.36 -3.61
CA ASP A 84 5.79 -14.62 -4.87
C ASP A 84 6.08 -13.32 -5.65
N SER A 85 5.21 -12.31 -5.54
CA SER A 85 5.39 -11.01 -6.17
C SER A 85 6.38 -10.11 -5.42
N LEU A 86 6.87 -10.49 -4.24
CA LEU A 86 7.68 -9.65 -3.35
C LEU A 86 9.05 -10.26 -3.01
N GLU A 87 9.39 -11.42 -3.56
CA GLU A 87 10.58 -12.20 -3.16
C GLU A 87 11.92 -11.49 -3.41
N ASN A 88 12.03 -10.61 -4.41
CA ASN A 88 13.30 -10.00 -4.77
C ASN A 88 13.75 -8.98 -3.70
N PRO A 89 14.82 -9.23 -2.91
CA PRO A 89 15.16 -8.38 -1.78
C PRO A 89 15.81 -7.04 -2.17
N VAL A 90 16.29 -6.91 -3.41
CA VAL A 90 17.08 -5.73 -3.86
C VAL A 90 16.22 -4.67 -4.55
N THR A 91 14.95 -4.96 -4.80
CA THR A 91 13.99 -3.99 -5.34
C THR A 91 13.37 -3.17 -4.22
N GLY A 92 13.17 -1.88 -4.48
CA GLY A 92 12.30 -1.06 -3.65
C GLY A 92 10.84 -1.45 -3.91
N LYS A 93 10.08 -1.67 -2.85
CA LYS A 93 8.64 -1.99 -2.92
C LYS A 93 7.82 -0.83 -2.40
N LYS A 94 6.79 -0.48 -3.14
CA LYS A 94 5.68 0.35 -2.65
C LYS A 94 4.41 -0.48 -2.69
N ILE A 95 3.80 -0.70 -1.53
CA ILE A 95 2.59 -1.50 -1.38
C ILE A 95 1.49 -0.58 -0.88
N ASP A 96 0.47 -0.37 -1.70
CA ASP A 96 -0.73 0.38 -1.31
C ASP A 96 -1.83 -0.63 -0.96
N TYR A 97 -2.32 -0.58 0.27
CA TYR A 97 -3.39 -1.41 0.81
C TYR A 97 -4.58 -0.52 1.17
N TYR A 98 -5.67 -0.67 0.44
CA TYR A 98 -6.87 0.13 0.59
C TYR A 98 -8.02 -0.69 1.16
N ILE A 99 -8.72 -0.16 2.16
CA ILE A 99 -9.96 -0.73 2.69
C ILE A 99 -11.12 0.19 2.30
N ASP A 100 -12.01 -0.29 1.45
CA ASP A 100 -13.16 0.49 1.01
C ASP A 100 -14.30 0.53 2.04
N SER A 101 -15.26 1.44 1.85
CA SER A 101 -16.43 1.59 2.72
C SER A 101 -17.42 0.41 2.67
N THR A 102 -17.13 -0.62 1.87
CA THR A 102 -17.90 -1.88 1.80
C THR A 102 -17.15 -3.06 2.42
N GLY A 103 -15.93 -2.83 2.93
CA GLY A 103 -15.07 -3.85 3.53
C GLY A 103 -14.29 -4.69 2.51
N ARG A 104 -14.20 -4.25 1.25
CA ARG A 104 -13.33 -4.88 0.26
C ARG A 104 -11.93 -4.28 0.35
N ASN A 105 -10.93 -5.14 0.26
CA ASN A 105 -9.53 -4.77 0.32
C ASN A 105 -8.95 -4.75 -1.10
N GLN A 106 -8.27 -3.67 -1.46
CA GLN A 106 -7.50 -3.57 -2.70
C GLN A 106 -6.02 -3.48 -2.36
N ILE A 107 -5.22 -4.34 -2.98
CA ILE A 107 -3.76 -4.33 -2.87
C ILE A 107 -3.18 -3.89 -4.21
N ARG A 108 -2.27 -2.91 -4.18
CA ARG A 108 -1.47 -2.50 -5.32
C ARG A 108 -0.01 -2.62 -4.94
N ILE A 109 0.77 -3.29 -5.77
CA ILE A 109 2.20 -3.47 -5.57
C ILE A 109 2.93 -2.79 -6.72
N HIS A 110 3.83 -1.88 -6.37
CA HIS A 110 4.79 -1.28 -7.27
C HIS A 110 6.18 -1.73 -6.88
N GLN A 111 6.91 -2.30 -7.83
CA GLN A 111 8.31 -2.66 -7.64
C GLN A 111 9.17 -1.82 -8.56
N GLN A 112 10.21 -1.24 -7.97
CA GLN A 112 11.18 -0.45 -8.71
C GLN A 112 12.55 -1.11 -8.60
N ASN A 113 13.14 -1.42 -9.75
CA ASN A 113 14.55 -1.78 -9.80
C ASN A 113 15.38 -0.52 -9.51
N PRO A 114 16.44 -0.64 -8.70
CA PRO A 114 17.31 0.50 -8.44
C PRO A 114 17.93 0.98 -9.76
N LEU A 115 18.10 2.30 -9.90
CA LEU A 115 18.69 2.92 -11.10
C LEU A 115 20.16 2.51 -11.32
N GLY A 116 20.80 1.98 -10.29
CA GLY A 116 22.13 1.41 -10.33
C GLY A 116 22.40 0.56 -9.10
N ASN A 117 23.40 -0.31 -9.19
CA ASN A 117 23.79 -1.17 -8.08
C ASN A 117 24.82 -0.45 -7.22
N SER A 118 24.57 -0.37 -5.92
CA SER A 118 25.54 0.13 -4.93
C SER A 118 26.05 -1.05 -4.13
N PHE A 119 27.34 -1.10 -3.82
CA PHE A 119 27.94 -2.19 -3.05
C PHE A 119 28.71 -1.63 -1.85
N ILE A 120 28.64 -2.33 -0.72
CA ILE A 120 29.53 -2.09 0.42
C ILE A 120 30.64 -3.13 0.34
N VAL A 121 31.89 -2.64 0.39
CA VAL A 121 33.08 -3.49 0.45
C VAL A 121 33.59 -3.48 1.88
N ALA A 122 33.45 -4.61 2.58
CA ALA A 122 34.08 -4.87 3.87
C ALA A 122 35.26 -5.85 3.64
N LYS A 123 36.25 -5.85 4.53
CA LYS A 123 37.59 -6.50 4.35
C LYS A 123 37.64 -7.81 3.53
N GLU A 124 36.68 -8.72 3.69
CA GLU A 124 36.65 -10.00 2.98
C GLU A 124 35.34 -10.23 2.19
N ASP A 125 34.39 -9.30 2.24
CA ASP A 125 33.04 -9.46 1.71
C ASP A 125 32.56 -8.25 0.91
N ILE A 126 31.81 -8.53 -0.16
CA ILE A 126 31.09 -7.53 -0.95
C ILE A 126 29.60 -7.80 -0.78
N ALA A 127 28.87 -6.81 -0.29
CA ALA A 127 27.41 -6.88 -0.14
C ALA A 127 26.73 -5.86 -1.06
N LEU A 128 25.68 -6.28 -1.76
CA LEU A 128 24.82 -5.37 -2.52
C LEU A 128 23.99 -4.54 -1.54
N LEU A 129 24.02 -3.22 -1.71
CA LEU A 129 23.31 -2.25 -0.89
C LEU A 129 21.99 -1.87 -1.56
N LYS A 130 20.89 -2.11 -0.84
CA LYS A 130 19.56 -1.60 -1.20
C LYS A 130 19.53 -0.09 -0.95
N SER A 131 19.22 0.68 -1.99
CA SER A 131 19.26 2.16 -1.93
C SER A 131 17.93 2.81 -1.59
N GLN A 132 16.84 2.04 -1.54
CA GLN A 132 15.49 2.53 -1.28
C GLN A 132 14.84 1.73 -0.16
N GLN A 133 14.14 2.43 0.74
CA GLN A 133 13.25 1.80 1.72
C GLN A 133 12.01 1.26 1.03
N ASP A 134 11.48 0.17 1.56
CA ASP A 134 10.14 -0.26 1.23
C ASP A 134 9.13 0.69 1.87
N THR A 135 8.04 0.96 1.15
CA THR A 135 6.95 1.81 1.62
C THR A 135 5.67 1.00 1.62
N VAL A 136 4.98 0.95 2.77
CA VAL A 136 3.65 0.34 2.87
C VAL A 136 2.66 1.42 3.27
N ILE A 137 1.68 1.66 2.42
CA ILE A 137 0.62 2.63 2.65
C ILE A 137 -0.65 1.85 2.93
N ILE A 138 -1.17 1.96 4.14
CA ILE A 138 -2.45 1.40 4.54
C ILE A 138 -3.42 2.56 4.67
N ALA A 139 -4.45 2.61 3.84
CA ALA A 139 -5.47 3.67 3.86
C ALA A 139 -6.87 3.05 3.92
N GLY A 140 -7.80 3.72 4.57
CA GLY A 140 -9.17 3.25 4.62
C GLY A 140 -10.17 4.36 4.92
N ILE A 141 -11.41 4.12 4.48
CA ILE A 141 -12.56 4.96 4.83
C ILE A 141 -13.15 4.45 6.13
N ILE A 142 -13.36 5.35 7.10
CA ILE A 142 -14.02 5.01 8.35
C ILE A 142 -15.53 4.97 8.13
N GLN A 143 -16.13 3.79 8.28
CA GLN A 143 -17.58 3.65 8.27
C GLN A 143 -18.19 4.20 9.58
N ASN A 144 -19.24 5.01 9.45
CA ASN A 144 -19.91 5.69 10.57
C ASN A 144 -18.92 6.50 11.44
N PRO A 145 -18.31 7.56 10.88
CA PRO A 145 -17.41 8.39 11.67
C PRO A 145 -18.18 9.05 12.82
N PRO A 146 -17.51 9.28 13.97
CA PRO A 146 -18.08 10.16 14.99
C PRO A 146 -18.39 11.52 14.36
N LYS A 147 -19.27 12.29 14.99
CA LYS A 147 -19.58 13.63 14.51
C LYS A 147 -18.28 14.44 14.49
N ALA A 148 -17.82 14.81 13.29
CA ALA A 148 -16.60 15.57 13.11
C ALA A 148 -16.62 16.81 14.01
N VAL A 149 -15.54 17.00 14.75
CA VAL A 149 -15.34 18.20 15.57
C VAL A 149 -14.77 19.31 14.70
N GLU A 150 -14.01 18.93 13.66
CA GLU A 150 -13.43 19.85 12.70
C GLU A 150 -14.31 20.00 11.44
N LYS A 151 -14.25 21.17 10.82
CA LYS A 151 -15.05 21.50 9.64
C LYS A 151 -14.45 20.80 8.41
N MET A 152 -14.92 19.59 8.10
CA MET A 152 -14.44 18.82 6.95
C MET A 152 -15.20 19.17 5.66
N ASN A 153 -14.47 19.14 4.53
CA ASN A 153 -15.05 19.24 3.19
C ASN A 153 -15.61 17.90 2.66
N SER A 154 -15.24 16.79 3.30
CA SER A 154 -15.67 15.43 2.96
C SER A 154 -16.58 14.88 4.06
N SER A 155 -17.61 14.12 3.68
CA SER A 155 -18.48 13.40 4.62
C SER A 155 -17.84 12.12 5.18
N ASN A 156 -16.66 11.76 4.69
CA ASN A 156 -15.90 10.59 5.13
C ASN A 156 -14.72 11.04 5.97
N THR A 157 -14.48 10.32 7.06
CA THR A 157 -13.24 10.45 7.82
C THR A 157 -12.26 9.43 7.29
N ASP A 158 -11.07 9.91 6.94
CA ASP A 158 -10.03 9.08 6.38
C ASP A 158 -8.85 8.95 7.35
N LEU A 159 -8.27 7.75 7.37
CA LEU A 159 -7.08 7.41 8.13
C LEU A 159 -6.09 6.71 7.20
N SER A 160 -4.84 7.13 7.25
CA SER A 160 -3.76 6.38 6.59
C SER A 160 -2.50 6.26 7.43
N PHE A 161 -1.83 5.12 7.26
CA PHE A 161 -0.53 4.81 7.82
C PHE A 161 0.45 4.60 6.67
N HIS A 162 1.56 5.32 6.69
CA HIS A 162 2.64 5.21 5.72
C HIS A 162 3.87 4.72 6.46
N PHE A 163 4.18 3.45 6.31
CA PHE A 163 5.36 2.82 6.89
C PHE A 163 6.52 2.91 5.92
N TYR A 164 7.67 3.36 6.41
CA TYR A 164 8.92 3.46 5.67
C TYR A 164 9.93 2.54 6.35
N LEU A 165 10.27 1.47 5.66
CA LEU A 165 10.87 0.27 6.24
C LEU A 165 12.10 -0.13 5.43
N ASN A 166 13.09 -0.72 6.08
CA ASN A 166 14.22 -1.27 5.33
C ASN A 166 13.82 -2.55 4.59
N ASP A 167 12.93 -3.33 5.21
CA ASP A 167 12.28 -4.53 4.68
C ASP A 167 10.81 -4.50 5.12
N TYR A 168 9.89 -4.62 4.16
CA TYR A 168 8.45 -4.62 4.47
C TYR A 168 8.04 -5.73 5.45
N ASN A 169 8.78 -6.85 5.51
CA ASN A 169 8.55 -7.93 6.47
C ASN A 169 8.74 -7.49 7.92
N ASN A 170 9.44 -6.37 8.17
CA ASN A 170 9.58 -5.82 9.52
C ASN A 170 8.24 -5.40 10.14
N LEU A 171 7.18 -5.21 9.33
CA LEU A 171 5.83 -4.90 9.82
C LEU A 171 5.28 -5.92 10.81
N GLU A 172 5.66 -7.19 10.69
CA GLU A 172 5.18 -8.26 11.59
C GLU A 172 5.50 -7.94 13.06
N LYS A 173 6.61 -7.25 13.31
CA LYS A 173 7.06 -6.89 14.66
C LYS A 173 6.13 -5.89 15.33
N TYR A 174 5.50 -5.02 14.55
CA TYR A 174 4.68 -3.91 15.05
C TYR A 174 3.19 -4.28 15.24
N THR A 175 2.85 -5.58 15.22
CA THR A 175 1.46 -6.07 15.31
C THR A 175 0.94 -6.32 16.73
N ASN A 176 1.78 -6.10 17.74
CA ASN A 176 1.54 -6.47 19.14
C ASN A 176 1.48 -5.25 20.09
N GLY A 177 1.06 -4.09 19.60
CA GLY A 177 0.83 -2.90 20.43
C GLY A 177 2.01 -1.92 20.54
N ASP A 178 3.10 -2.15 19.81
CA ASP A 178 4.28 -1.27 19.80
C ASP A 178 4.07 0.05 19.02
N LEU A 179 2.92 0.21 18.36
CA LEU A 179 2.56 1.43 17.63
C LEU A 179 1.71 2.41 18.43
N ASN A 180 1.43 2.11 19.70
CA ASN A 180 0.71 3.06 20.55
C ASN A 180 1.59 4.27 20.88
N PRO A 181 1.16 5.50 20.58
CA PRO A 181 1.84 6.68 21.07
C PRO A 181 1.72 6.70 22.60
N ASN A 182 2.84 6.56 23.30
CA ASN A 182 2.95 6.88 24.72
C ASN A 182 2.88 8.40 24.95
#